data_AF-A0A3M0XZA1-F1
#
_entry.id   AF-A0A3M0XZA1-F1
#
_cell.length_a   1.000
_cell.length_b   1.000
_cell.length_c   1.000
_cell.angle_alpha   90.00
_cell.angle_beta   90.00
_cell.angle_gamma   90.00
#
_symmetry.space_group_name_H-M   'P 1'
#
loop_
_entity.id
_entity.type
_entity.pdbx_description
1 polymer ?
#
loop_
_entity_poly.entity_id
_entity_poly.type
_entity_poly.pdbx_seq_one_letter_code
_entity_poly.pdbx_strand_id
1 'polypeptide(L)'
;RAALLTGASDSLSFDYCARQKLGGTDLTYTTMRQLPVLPPSAFDQPLPFPWESDHSPTVADFIRPRVLELTYTAWDLKPFAEDLGYDGPPFRYDPERRFLLRCELDALFFHLYLPAEPDGAWRRATRDWAVAEESPEKLKQLKALFPTPRDAVAYILDQFPIVRRKDEERFGEYRTRRVILELYDAMQDARQTGKPLRPYQARRLALEA
;
A
#
# COMPACT_ATOMS: atom_id res chain seq x y z
N ARG A 1 -10.20 13.97 1.33
CA ARG A 1 -9.39 13.58 0.15
C ARG A 1 -7.88 13.71 0.39
N ALA A 2 -7.42 14.72 1.14
CA ALA A 2 -6.00 14.89 1.49
C ALA A 2 -5.34 13.61 2.03
N ALA A 3 -6.00 12.90 2.95
CA ALA A 3 -5.51 11.64 3.50
C ALA A 3 -5.20 10.55 2.45
N LEU A 4 -5.97 10.49 1.35
CA LEU A 4 -5.73 9.50 0.29
C LEU A 4 -4.47 9.83 -0.52
N LEU A 5 -4.27 11.12 -0.80
CA LEU A 5 -3.06 11.60 -1.46
C LEU A 5 -1.84 11.38 -0.56
N THR A 6 -1.93 11.70 0.73
CA THR A 6 -0.87 11.44 1.72
C THR A 6 -0.50 9.96 1.73
N GLY A 7 -1.48 9.06 1.89
CA GLY A 7 -1.24 7.62 1.87
C GLY A 7 -0.56 7.14 0.58
N ALA A 8 -1.01 7.62 -0.59
CA ALA A 8 -0.41 7.23 -1.86
C ALA A 8 1.04 7.73 -2.00
N SER A 9 1.28 8.99 -1.60
CA SER A 9 2.58 9.65 -1.74
C SER A 9 3.64 9.06 -0.80
N ASP A 10 3.21 8.55 0.36
CA ASP A 10 4.08 7.94 1.37
C ASP A 10 4.27 6.42 1.16
N SER A 11 3.64 5.82 0.13
CA SER A 11 3.76 4.39 -0.16
C SER A 11 5.11 4.03 -0.79
N LEU A 12 5.64 2.84 -0.48
CA LEU A 12 6.89 2.33 -1.07
C LEU A 12 6.78 2.14 -2.59
N SER A 13 5.60 1.78 -3.09
CA SER A 13 5.34 1.72 -4.54
C SER A 13 5.51 3.08 -5.22
N PHE A 14 5.04 4.15 -4.59
CA PHE A 14 5.18 5.50 -5.12
C PHE A 14 6.63 5.98 -5.03
N ASP A 15 7.28 5.79 -3.87
CA ASP A 15 8.69 6.15 -3.67
C ASP A 15 9.60 5.44 -4.68
N TYR A 16 9.40 4.14 -4.89
CA TYR A 16 10.13 3.38 -5.91
C TYR A 16 10.04 4.03 -7.29
N CYS A 17 8.82 4.35 -7.75
CA CYS A 17 8.60 5.01 -9.04
C CYS A 17 9.20 6.41 -9.09
N ALA A 18 9.14 7.17 -8.00
CA ALA A 18 9.70 8.52 -7.91
C ALA A 18 11.23 8.49 -8.05
N ARG A 19 11.91 7.56 -7.37
CA ARG A 19 13.37 7.40 -7.43
C ARG A 19 13.88 7.09 -8.84
N GLN A 20 13.12 6.37 -9.66
CA GLN A 20 13.50 6.11 -11.07
C GLN A 20 13.47 7.36 -11.95
N LYS A 21 12.77 8.42 -11.52
CA LYS A 21 12.60 9.67 -12.27
C LYS A 21 13.40 10.84 -11.68
N LEU A 22 13.97 10.68 -10.50
CA LEU A 22 14.79 11.69 -9.84
C LEU A 22 16.24 11.56 -10.30
N GLY A 23 16.78 12.63 -10.89
CA GLY A 23 18.20 12.75 -11.26
C GLY A 23 19.06 13.51 -10.25
N GLY A 24 18.47 13.99 -9.15
CA GLY A 24 19.13 14.84 -8.16
C GLY A 24 18.32 14.92 -6.85
N THR A 25 18.65 15.89 -6.00
CA THR A 25 18.02 16.07 -4.68
C THR A 25 16.73 16.89 -4.68
N ASP A 26 16.37 17.47 -5.83
CA ASP A 26 15.21 18.35 -5.97
C ASP A 26 14.10 17.69 -6.82
N LEU A 27 12.86 17.83 -6.37
CA LEU A 27 11.69 17.41 -7.12
C LEU A 27 11.18 18.55 -8.01
N THR A 28 11.51 18.50 -9.30
CA THR A 28 11.04 19.52 -10.26
C THR A 28 9.54 19.39 -10.54
N TYR A 29 8.91 20.50 -10.94
CA TYR A 29 7.50 20.52 -11.34
C TYR A 29 7.17 19.51 -12.45
N THR A 30 8.07 19.38 -13.42
CA THR A 30 7.93 18.42 -14.53
C THR A 30 8.00 16.98 -14.04
N THR A 31 8.91 16.67 -13.10
CA THR A 31 8.99 15.34 -12.49
C THR A 31 7.71 15.03 -11.70
N MET A 32 7.24 15.97 -10.87
CA MET A 32 6.01 15.81 -10.08
C MET A 32 4.80 15.45 -10.95
N ARG A 33 4.65 16.11 -12.10
CA ARG A 33 3.56 15.84 -13.06
C ARG A 33 3.61 14.45 -13.70
N GLN A 34 4.72 13.74 -13.60
CA GLN A 34 4.90 12.40 -14.17
C GLN A 34 4.84 11.28 -13.14
N LEU A 35 4.68 11.60 -11.85
CA LEU A 35 4.62 10.60 -10.79
C LEU A 35 3.27 9.87 -10.81
N PRO A 36 3.26 8.55 -10.56
CA PRO A 36 2.05 7.75 -10.66
C PRO A 36 1.18 7.92 -9.41
N VAL A 37 0.32 8.93 -9.38
CA VAL A 37 -0.74 9.07 -8.36
C VAL A 37 -2.03 8.48 -8.91
N LEU A 38 -2.68 7.60 -8.14
CA LEU A 38 -3.97 7.03 -8.51
C LEU A 38 -5.04 8.13 -8.62
N PRO A 39 -5.94 8.07 -9.62
CA PRO A 39 -7.03 9.03 -9.73
C PRO A 39 -8.01 8.90 -8.56
N PRO A 40 -8.75 9.97 -8.20
CA PRO A 40 -9.73 9.92 -7.11
C PRO A 40 -10.72 8.76 -7.20
N SER A 41 -11.18 8.43 -8.41
CA SER A 41 -12.12 7.34 -8.68
C SER A 41 -11.61 5.95 -8.31
N ALA A 42 -10.29 5.75 -8.23
CA ALA A 42 -9.70 4.49 -7.79
C ALA A 42 -9.96 4.23 -6.29
N PHE A 43 -10.06 5.30 -5.49
CA PHE A 43 -10.32 5.18 -4.05
C PHE A 43 -11.80 4.94 -3.74
N ASP A 44 -12.69 5.30 -4.66
CA ASP A 44 -14.13 5.08 -4.55
C ASP A 44 -14.52 3.64 -4.97
N GLN A 45 -13.59 2.86 -5.52
CA GLN A 45 -13.82 1.46 -5.88
C GLN A 45 -13.93 0.56 -4.64
N PRO A 46 -14.66 -0.57 -4.74
CA PRO A 46 -14.63 -1.62 -3.72
C PRO A 46 -13.20 -2.08 -3.42
N LEU A 47 -12.95 -2.46 -2.16
CA LEU A 47 -11.68 -3.08 -1.78
C LEU A 47 -11.41 -4.32 -2.65
N PRO A 48 -10.17 -4.53 -3.15
CA PRO A 48 -9.86 -5.66 -4.05
C PRO A 48 -9.94 -7.04 -3.38
N PHE A 49 -10.14 -7.08 -2.06
CA PHE A 49 -10.30 -8.29 -1.26
C PHE A 49 -11.39 -8.08 -0.21
N PRO A 50 -12.08 -9.14 0.24
CA PRO A 50 -13.01 -9.05 1.37
C PRO A 50 -12.27 -8.69 2.66
N TRP A 51 -12.84 -7.79 3.45
CA TRP A 51 -12.30 -7.34 4.73
C TRP A 51 -13.35 -7.47 5.82
N GLU A 52 -12.93 -7.84 7.02
CA GLU A 52 -13.82 -7.92 8.18
C GLU A 52 -14.26 -6.50 8.58
N SER A 53 -15.46 -6.12 8.16
CA SER A 53 -16.11 -4.86 8.49
C SER A 53 -17.63 -4.99 8.43
N ASP A 54 -18.32 -4.08 9.11
CA ASP A 54 -19.79 -4.03 9.17
C ASP A 54 -20.44 -3.72 7.80
N HIS A 55 -19.66 -3.24 6.84
CA HIS A 55 -20.08 -2.90 5.47
C HIS A 55 -19.03 -3.38 4.47
N SER A 56 -19.40 -3.47 3.18
CA SER A 56 -18.44 -3.68 2.09
C SER A 56 -17.60 -2.41 1.91
N PRO A 57 -16.31 -2.41 2.29
CA PRO A 57 -15.53 -1.18 2.33
C PRO A 57 -15.03 -0.81 0.93
N THR A 58 -14.92 0.48 0.67
CA THR A 58 -14.14 1.01 -0.45
C THR A 58 -12.65 1.01 -0.11
N VAL A 59 -11.80 1.24 -1.12
CA VAL A 59 -10.37 1.50 -0.91
C VAL A 59 -10.15 2.70 0.02
N ALA A 60 -10.97 3.73 -0.10
CA ALA A 60 -10.90 4.90 0.79
C ALA A 60 -11.21 4.54 2.25
N ASP A 61 -12.19 3.68 2.51
CA ASP A 61 -12.59 3.27 3.86
C ASP A 61 -11.48 2.48 4.56
N PHE A 62 -10.64 1.77 3.80
CA PHE A 62 -9.45 1.11 4.34
C PHE A 62 -8.33 2.10 4.67
N ILE A 63 -8.07 3.08 3.80
CA ILE A 63 -6.91 3.98 3.92
C ILE A 63 -7.13 5.05 5.00
N ARG A 64 -8.29 5.71 5.00
CA ARG A 64 -8.58 6.87 5.87
C ARG A 64 -8.30 6.62 7.36
N PRO A 65 -8.83 5.57 8.01
CA PRO A 65 -8.59 5.37 9.44
C PRO A 65 -7.12 5.12 9.76
N ARG A 66 -6.37 4.47 8.85
CA ARG A 66 -4.94 4.19 9.04
C ARG A 66 -4.09 5.46 8.91
N VAL A 67 -4.38 6.28 7.89
CA VAL A 67 -3.70 7.57 7.70
C VAL A 67 -4.05 8.54 8.84
N LEU A 68 -5.31 8.54 9.30
CA LEU A 68 -5.74 9.33 10.45
C LEU A 68 -4.89 8.98 11.69
N GLU A 69 -4.79 7.70 12.05
CA GLU A 69 -4.01 7.24 13.21
C GLU A 69 -2.50 7.52 13.05
N LEU A 70 -1.98 7.42 11.83
CA LEU A 70 -0.59 7.74 11.53
C LEU A 70 -0.28 9.25 11.58
N THR A 71 -1.25 10.11 11.32
CA THR A 71 -1.04 11.56 11.24
C THR A 71 -1.43 12.26 12.55
N TYR A 72 -2.65 12.05 13.06
CA TYR A 72 -3.21 12.82 14.18
C TYR A 72 -2.63 12.40 15.54
N THR A 73 -1.41 12.82 15.82
CA THR A 73 -0.65 12.49 17.05
C THR A 73 -0.48 13.66 18.02
N ALA A 74 -0.93 14.86 17.65
CA ALA A 74 -0.93 16.06 18.46
C ALA A 74 -2.14 16.95 18.14
N TRP A 75 -2.56 17.80 19.08
CA TRP A 75 -3.74 18.67 18.94
C TRP A 75 -3.63 19.68 17.79
N ASP A 76 -2.42 20.08 17.41
CA ASP A 76 -2.20 20.99 16.28
C ASP A 76 -2.66 20.38 14.93
N LEU A 77 -2.77 19.06 14.86
CA LEU A 77 -3.28 18.32 13.70
C LEU A 77 -4.78 18.05 13.77
N LYS A 78 -5.50 18.61 14.76
CA LYS A 78 -6.96 18.46 14.89
C LYS A 78 -7.73 18.84 13.62
N PRO A 79 -7.39 19.90 12.87
CA PRO A 79 -8.09 20.21 11.62
C PRO A 79 -8.04 19.07 10.59
N PHE A 80 -6.92 18.32 10.54
CA PHE A 80 -6.81 17.14 9.66
C PHE A 80 -7.74 16.00 10.08
N ALA A 81 -7.95 15.84 11.38
CA ALA A 81 -8.87 14.83 11.93
C ALA A 81 -10.33 15.21 11.71
N GLU A 82 -10.68 16.49 11.90
CA GLU A 82 -12.01 17.05 11.61
C GLU A 82 -12.38 16.88 10.13
N ASP A 83 -11.43 17.10 9.21
CA ASP A 83 -11.59 16.83 7.76
C ASP A 83 -11.92 15.36 7.42
N LEU A 84 -11.63 14.44 8.35
CA LEU A 84 -11.94 13.01 8.24
C LEU A 84 -13.15 12.59 9.09
N GLY A 85 -13.80 13.55 9.76
CA GLY A 85 -14.96 13.31 10.63
C GLY A 85 -14.60 12.65 11.96
N TYR A 86 -13.38 12.85 12.47
CA TYR A 86 -12.94 12.32 13.77
C TYR A 86 -12.82 13.42 14.82
N ASP A 87 -13.66 13.31 15.86
CA ASP A 87 -13.73 14.28 16.97
C ASP A 87 -13.00 13.83 18.24
N GLY A 88 -12.32 12.68 18.21
CA GLY A 88 -11.62 12.12 19.35
C GLY A 88 -10.29 12.83 19.68
N PRO A 89 -9.63 12.42 20.78
CA PRO A 89 -8.30 12.93 21.11
C PRO A 89 -7.24 12.42 20.12
N PRO A 90 -6.08 13.09 20.01
CA PRO A 90 -4.95 12.61 19.24
C PRO A 90 -4.53 11.19 19.66
N PHE A 91 -4.12 10.39 18.67
CA PHE A 91 -3.64 9.04 18.89
C PHE A 91 -2.29 9.06 19.61
N ARG A 92 -2.12 8.18 20.61
CA ARG A 92 -0.84 8.00 21.29
C ARG A 92 0.17 7.40 20.31
N TYR A 93 1.40 7.91 20.35
CA TYR A 93 2.47 7.37 19.53
C TYR A 93 2.86 5.97 20.00
N ASP A 94 2.59 4.97 19.16
CA ASP A 94 2.99 3.57 19.36
C ASP A 94 3.83 3.10 18.14
N PRO A 95 5.14 2.84 18.32
CA PRO A 95 6.01 2.42 17.22
C PRO A 95 5.57 1.14 16.52
N GLU A 96 5.08 0.15 17.25
CA GLU A 96 4.71 -1.17 16.73
C GLU A 96 3.39 -1.07 15.96
N ARG A 97 2.40 -0.37 16.51
CA ARG A 97 1.13 -0.10 15.81
C ARG A 97 1.36 0.70 14.53
N ARG A 98 2.17 1.76 14.57
CA ARG A 98 2.52 2.56 13.38
C ARG A 98 3.26 1.74 12.33
N PHE A 99 4.13 0.82 12.73
CA PHE A 99 4.81 -0.08 11.82
C PHE A 99 3.79 -0.96 11.06
N LEU A 100 2.84 -1.56 11.77
CA LEU A 100 1.82 -2.42 11.16
C LEU A 100 0.88 -1.65 10.23
N LEU A 101 0.42 -0.46 10.65
CA LEU A 101 -0.44 0.38 9.81
C LEU A 101 0.22 0.77 8.48
N ARG A 102 1.52 1.10 8.52
CA ARG A 102 2.29 1.39 7.30
C ARG A 102 2.40 0.14 6.42
N CYS A 103 2.72 -1.02 7.00
CA CYS A 103 2.80 -2.26 6.24
C CYS A 103 1.45 -2.64 5.59
N GLU A 104 0.33 -2.42 6.29
CA GLU A 104 -1.02 -2.65 5.73
C GLU A 104 -1.32 -1.70 4.57
N LEU A 105 -0.93 -0.43 4.68
CA LEU A 105 -1.06 0.54 3.59
C LEU A 105 -0.18 0.17 2.40
N ASP A 106 1.11 -0.14 2.62
CA ASP A 106 2.04 -0.53 1.55
C ASP A 106 1.57 -1.79 0.81
N ALA A 107 1.12 -2.82 1.55
CA ALA A 107 0.56 -4.03 0.94
C ALA A 107 -0.68 -3.72 0.07
N LEU A 108 -1.59 -2.86 0.55
CA LEU A 108 -2.72 -2.41 -0.25
C LEU A 108 -2.26 -1.65 -1.49
N PHE A 109 -1.34 -0.70 -1.37
CA PHE A 109 -0.86 0.07 -2.51
C PHE A 109 -0.17 -0.81 -3.55
N PHE A 110 0.57 -1.84 -3.16
CA PHE A 110 1.08 -2.83 -4.12
C PHE A 110 -0.05 -3.54 -4.88
N HIS A 111 -1.16 -3.89 -4.24
CA HIS A 111 -2.33 -4.44 -4.94
C HIS A 111 -2.99 -3.44 -5.90
N LEU A 112 -2.95 -2.14 -5.59
CA LEU A 112 -3.50 -1.09 -6.45
C LEU A 112 -2.59 -0.78 -7.66
N TYR A 113 -1.27 -0.73 -7.46
CA TYR A 113 -0.30 -0.40 -8.50
C TYR A 113 0.12 -1.60 -9.35
N LEU A 114 0.12 -2.81 -8.78
CA LEU A 114 0.49 -4.07 -9.44
C LEU A 114 -0.68 -5.06 -9.34
N PRO A 115 -1.80 -4.80 -10.03
CA PRO A 115 -3.01 -5.58 -9.87
C PRO A 115 -2.79 -7.04 -10.32
N ALA A 116 -3.15 -7.97 -9.44
CA ALA A 116 -3.25 -9.38 -9.74
C ALA A 116 -4.69 -9.77 -10.07
N GLU A 117 -4.89 -10.89 -10.76
CA GLU A 117 -6.14 -11.65 -10.76
C GLU A 117 -6.29 -12.45 -9.46
N PRO A 118 -7.48 -13.00 -9.14
CA PRO A 118 -7.67 -13.80 -7.92
C PRO A 118 -6.73 -15.00 -7.79
N ASP A 119 -6.24 -15.56 -8.90
CA ASP A 119 -5.26 -16.66 -8.91
C ASP A 119 -3.80 -16.20 -8.72
N GLY A 120 -3.57 -14.89 -8.56
CA GLY A 120 -2.24 -14.29 -8.39
C GLY A 120 -1.52 -13.98 -9.70
N ALA A 121 -2.11 -14.27 -10.87
CA ALA A 121 -1.53 -13.90 -12.16
C ALA A 121 -1.63 -12.38 -12.41
N TRP A 122 -0.75 -11.84 -13.25
CA TRP A 122 -0.84 -10.44 -13.67
C TRP A 122 -2.19 -10.13 -14.33
N ARG A 123 -2.85 -9.06 -13.86
CA ARG A 123 -3.96 -8.43 -14.58
C ARG A 123 -3.38 -7.48 -15.63
N ARG A 124 -3.85 -7.61 -16.88
CA ARG A 124 -3.45 -6.71 -17.97
C ARG A 124 -3.92 -5.29 -17.68
N ALA A 125 -3.07 -4.30 -17.91
CA ALA A 125 -3.47 -2.90 -17.78
C ALA A 125 -4.47 -2.52 -18.90
N THR A 126 -5.68 -2.13 -18.50
CA THR A 126 -6.74 -1.60 -19.38
C THR A 126 -6.73 -0.07 -19.34
N ARG A 127 -7.38 0.55 -20.34
CA ARG A 127 -7.52 2.01 -20.47
C ARG A 127 -8.25 2.70 -19.32
N ASP A 128 -8.83 1.94 -18.39
CA ASP A 128 -9.57 2.49 -17.25
C ASP A 128 -8.69 3.41 -16.39
N TRP A 129 -7.38 3.18 -16.37
CA TRP A 129 -6.40 3.98 -15.60
C TRP A 129 -5.01 4.12 -16.24
N ALA A 130 -4.72 3.42 -17.35
CA ALA A 130 -3.45 3.50 -18.06
C ALA A 130 -3.51 4.44 -19.29
N VAL A 131 -2.39 5.13 -19.59
CA VAL A 131 -2.26 6.04 -20.75
C VAL A 131 -2.44 5.30 -22.09
N ALA A 132 -2.18 3.99 -22.10
CA ALA A 132 -2.43 3.11 -23.23
C ALA A 132 -2.73 1.69 -22.73
N GLU A 133 -3.43 0.89 -23.53
CA GLU A 133 -3.54 -0.55 -23.27
C GLU A 133 -2.15 -1.18 -23.35
N GLU A 134 -1.86 -2.09 -22.43
CA GLU A 134 -0.63 -2.85 -22.48
C GLU A 134 -0.65 -3.82 -23.67
N SER A 135 0.35 -3.70 -24.55
CA SER A 135 0.48 -4.63 -25.68
C SER A 135 0.82 -6.05 -25.18
N PRO A 136 0.41 -7.11 -25.89
CA PRO A 136 0.74 -8.48 -25.52
C PRO A 136 2.24 -8.72 -25.34
N GLU A 137 3.09 -8.01 -26.11
CA GLU A 137 4.55 -8.10 -26.03
C GLU A 137 5.08 -7.49 -24.74
N LYS A 138 4.55 -6.34 -24.31
CA LYS A 138 4.92 -5.71 -23.04
C LYS A 138 4.54 -6.59 -21.86
N LEU A 139 3.33 -7.16 -21.88
CA LEU A 139 2.90 -8.12 -20.87
C LEU A 139 3.79 -9.37 -20.85
N LYS A 140 4.21 -9.87 -22.02
CA LYS A 140 5.13 -11.00 -22.13
C LYS A 140 6.51 -10.68 -21.54
N GLN A 141 7.04 -9.48 -21.80
CA GLN A 141 8.30 -9.02 -21.23
C GLN A 141 8.20 -8.86 -19.71
N LEU A 142 7.10 -8.27 -19.23
CA LEU A 142 6.82 -8.14 -17.79
C LEU A 142 6.82 -9.50 -17.11
N LYS A 143 6.07 -10.48 -17.67
CA LYS A 143 6.01 -11.85 -17.15
C LYS A 143 7.34 -12.60 -17.19
N ALA A 144 8.21 -12.27 -18.14
CA ALA A 144 9.55 -12.87 -18.23
C ALA A 144 10.49 -12.37 -17.13
N LEU A 145 10.33 -11.10 -16.70
CA LEU A 145 11.11 -10.52 -15.61
C LEU A 145 10.52 -10.83 -14.23
N PHE A 146 9.19 -10.75 -14.13
CA PHE A 146 8.42 -10.96 -12.92
C PHE A 146 7.27 -11.92 -13.24
N PRO A 147 7.41 -13.23 -12.96
CA PRO A 147 6.37 -14.22 -13.24
C PRO A 147 5.00 -13.84 -12.66
N THR A 148 5.00 -13.24 -11.46
CA THR A 148 3.80 -12.74 -10.78
C THR A 148 3.99 -11.29 -10.28
N PRO A 149 2.89 -10.56 -10.01
CA PRO A 149 2.95 -9.29 -9.29
C PRO A 149 3.69 -9.40 -7.96
N ARG A 150 3.52 -10.53 -7.27
CA ARG A 150 4.18 -10.81 -6.00
C ARG A 150 5.72 -10.83 -6.09
N ASP A 151 6.26 -11.29 -7.22
CA ASP A 151 7.70 -11.24 -7.50
C ASP A 151 8.18 -9.80 -7.71
N ALA A 152 7.38 -8.98 -8.41
CA ALA A 152 7.67 -7.56 -8.59
C ALA A 152 7.62 -6.80 -7.26
N VAL A 153 6.67 -7.10 -6.38
CA VAL A 153 6.61 -6.52 -5.02
C VAL A 153 7.88 -6.85 -4.24
N ALA A 154 8.30 -8.13 -4.23
CA ALA A 154 9.53 -8.53 -3.55
C ALA A 154 10.75 -7.79 -4.10
N TYR A 155 10.88 -7.70 -5.43
CA TYR A 155 11.94 -6.95 -6.09
C TYR A 155 11.96 -5.48 -5.70
N ILE A 156 10.80 -4.81 -5.67
CA ILE A 156 10.68 -3.39 -5.30
C ILE A 156 11.12 -3.19 -3.85
N LEU A 157 10.67 -4.04 -2.92
CA LEU A 157 11.07 -3.96 -1.52
C LEU A 157 12.59 -4.11 -1.36
N ASP A 158 13.23 -4.94 -2.18
CA ASP A 158 14.68 -5.12 -2.17
C ASP A 158 15.46 -3.87 -2.65
N GLN A 159 14.78 -2.86 -3.22
CA GLN A 159 15.39 -1.58 -3.62
C GLN A 159 15.46 -0.53 -2.49
N PHE A 160 15.14 -0.90 -1.25
CA PHE A 160 15.17 -0.01 -0.08
C PHE A 160 16.27 -0.39 0.94
N PRO A 161 17.57 -0.27 0.57
CA PRO A 161 18.69 -0.77 1.39
C PRO A 161 18.81 -0.08 2.75
N ILE A 162 18.38 1.19 2.87
CA ILE A 162 18.40 1.91 4.17
C ILE A 162 17.36 1.34 5.12
N VAL A 163 16.15 1.03 4.63
CA VAL A 163 15.10 0.41 5.45
C VAL A 163 15.56 -0.98 5.87
N ARG A 164 16.07 -1.76 4.92
CA ARG A 164 16.64 -3.08 5.18
C ARG A 164 17.71 -3.06 6.28
N ARG A 165 18.73 -2.22 6.14
CA ARG A 165 19.81 -2.12 7.13
C ARG A 165 19.29 -1.76 8.52
N LYS A 166 18.38 -0.78 8.61
CA LYS A 166 17.79 -0.36 9.89
C LYS A 166 16.96 -1.48 10.54
N ASP A 167 16.25 -2.25 9.74
CA ASP A 167 15.49 -3.40 10.24
C ASP A 167 16.41 -4.53 10.70
N GLU A 168 17.44 -4.86 9.93
CA GLU A 168 18.42 -5.90 10.28
C GLU A 168 19.19 -5.52 11.55
N GLU A 169 19.60 -4.26 11.70
CA GLU A 169 20.26 -3.74 12.92
C GLU A 169 19.36 -3.85 14.17
N ARG A 170 18.04 -3.62 14.03
CA ARG A 170 17.12 -3.54 15.16
C ARG A 170 16.43 -4.87 15.50
N PHE A 171 16.13 -5.68 14.49
CA PHE A 171 15.29 -6.87 14.59
C PHE A 171 16.00 -8.15 14.14
N GLY A 172 17.20 -8.07 13.55
CA GLY A 172 17.94 -9.22 13.04
C GLY A 172 17.39 -9.79 11.72
N GLU A 173 16.36 -9.17 11.15
CA GLU A 173 15.73 -9.56 9.88
C GLU A 173 15.26 -8.33 9.10
N TYR A 174 15.03 -8.47 7.80
CA TYR A 174 14.33 -7.43 7.01
C TYR A 174 12.82 -7.46 7.29
N ARG A 175 12.46 -7.06 8.51
CA ARG A 175 11.11 -7.15 9.09
C ARG A 175 10.04 -6.48 8.24
N THR A 176 10.29 -5.27 7.72
CA THR A 176 9.35 -4.53 6.86
C THR A 176 9.00 -5.34 5.63
N ARG A 177 10.01 -5.90 4.93
CA ARG A 177 9.78 -6.75 3.76
C ARG A 177 8.95 -7.97 4.13
N ARG A 178 9.33 -8.71 5.17
CA ARG A 178 8.59 -9.90 5.61
C ARG A 178 7.11 -9.58 5.87
N VAL A 179 6.83 -8.55 6.67
CA VAL A 179 5.47 -8.22 7.10
C VAL A 179 4.62 -7.67 5.95
N ILE A 180 5.17 -6.83 5.07
CA ILE A 180 4.45 -6.36 3.87
C ILE A 180 4.11 -7.54 2.98
N LEU A 181 5.03 -8.48 2.78
CA LEU A 181 4.81 -9.65 1.94
C LEU A 181 3.76 -10.59 2.55
N GLU A 182 3.80 -10.86 3.86
CA GLU A 182 2.75 -11.61 4.57
C GLU A 182 1.36 -10.96 4.43
N LEU A 183 1.30 -9.62 4.51
CA LEU A 183 0.07 -8.87 4.33
C LEU A 183 -0.42 -8.93 2.89
N TYR A 184 0.46 -8.74 1.93
CA TYR A 184 0.15 -8.83 0.51
C TYR A 184 -0.41 -10.22 0.16
N ASP A 185 0.27 -11.28 0.62
CA ASP A 185 -0.11 -12.68 0.36
C ASP A 185 -1.48 -12.97 0.98
N ALA A 186 -1.71 -12.52 2.21
CA ALA A 186 -3.00 -12.74 2.86
C ALA A 186 -4.16 -11.91 2.25
N MET A 187 -3.88 -10.72 1.71
CA MET A 187 -4.85 -9.96 0.91
C MET A 187 -5.18 -10.68 -0.40
N GLN A 188 -4.17 -11.28 -1.04
CA GLN A 188 -4.35 -12.10 -2.24
C GLN A 188 -5.16 -13.37 -1.93
N ASP A 189 -4.88 -14.05 -0.82
CA ASP A 189 -5.62 -15.24 -0.38
C ASP A 189 -7.08 -14.91 -0.05
N ALA A 190 -7.34 -13.78 0.62
CA ALA A 190 -8.69 -13.30 0.89
C ALA A 190 -9.46 -13.04 -0.41
N ARG A 191 -8.79 -12.42 -1.40
CA ARG A 191 -9.34 -12.21 -2.73
C ARG A 191 -9.64 -13.51 -3.47
N GLN A 192 -8.75 -14.50 -3.38
CA GLN A 192 -8.92 -15.79 -4.04
C GLN A 192 -10.05 -16.62 -3.41
N THR A 193 -10.10 -16.65 -2.08
CA THR A 193 -11.01 -17.53 -1.32
C THR A 193 -12.36 -16.88 -1.00
N GLY A 194 -12.48 -15.56 -1.13
CA GLY A 194 -13.65 -14.81 -0.69
C GLY A 194 -13.76 -14.66 0.84
N LYS A 195 -12.81 -15.19 1.62
CA LYS A 195 -12.85 -15.15 3.08
C LYS A 195 -12.43 -13.74 3.58
N PRO A 196 -13.21 -13.10 4.47
CA PRO A 196 -12.87 -11.79 5.01
C PRO A 196 -11.51 -11.79 5.72
N LEU A 197 -10.67 -10.82 5.36
CA LEU A 197 -9.39 -10.59 5.99
C LEU A 197 -9.57 -9.76 7.26
N ARG A 198 -8.91 -10.19 8.34
CA ARG A 198 -8.87 -9.46 9.62
C ARG A 198 -7.60 -8.60 9.74
N PRO A 199 -7.60 -7.54 10.57
CA PRO A 199 -6.40 -6.75 10.86
C PRO A 199 -5.19 -7.61 11.26
N TYR A 200 -3.97 -7.18 10.89
CA TYR A 200 -2.75 -7.96 11.14
C TYR A 200 -2.62 -8.41 12.60
N GLN A 201 -2.87 -7.50 13.55
CA GLN A 201 -2.77 -7.77 14.97
C GLN A 201 -3.74 -8.86 15.44
N ALA A 202 -4.99 -8.83 14.97
CA ALA A 202 -5.99 -9.83 15.31
C ALA A 202 -5.60 -11.23 14.79
N ARG A 203 -4.95 -11.29 13.62
CA ARG A 203 -4.45 -12.56 13.06
C ARG A 203 -3.24 -13.11 13.82
N ARG A 204 -2.28 -12.24 14.18
CA ARG A 204 -1.09 -12.66 14.95
C ARG A 204 -1.49 -13.25 16.30
N LEU A 205 -2.39 -12.58 17.03
CA LEU A 205 -2.91 -13.08 18.31
C LEU A 205 -3.63 -14.43 18.16
N ALA A 206 -4.35 -14.65 17.06
CA ALA A 206 -5.05 -15.91 16.81
C ALA A 206 -4.12 -17.08 16.41
N LEU A 207 -2.89 -16.81 15.99
CA LEU A 207 -1.89 -17.84 15.67
C LEU A 207 -1.00 -18.18 16.89
N GLU A 208 -0.98 -17.30 17.89
CA GLU A 208 -0.21 -17.45 19.14
C GLU A 208 -1.05 -18.08 20.29
N ALA A 209 -2.35 -18.30 20.08
CA ALA A 209 -3.30 -18.88 21.04
C ALA A 209 -3.67 -20.32 20.68
#